data_AF-A0A091TFT3-F1
#
_entry.id   AF-A0A091TFT3-F1
#
_cell.length_a   1.000
_cell.length_b   1.000
_cell.length_c   1.000
_cell.angle_alpha   90.00
_cell.angle_beta   90.00
_cell.angle_gamma   90.00
#
_symmetry.space_group_name_H-M   'P 1'
#
loop_
_entity.id
_entity.type
_entity.pdbx_description
1 polymer ?
#
loop_
_entity_poly.entity_id
_entity_poly.type
_entity_poly.pdbx_seq_one_letter_code
_entity_poly.pdbx_strand_id
1 'polypeptide(L)' 'QMLQDCPKARREVELHWRASQCAHIVRIMDVYENLYQGRKCLLIVME' A
#
# COMPACT_ATOMS: atom_id res chain seq x y z
N GLN A 1 -3.08 -3.34 -5.52
CA GLN A 1 -4.22 -2.83 -4.73
C GLN A 1 -4.24 -1.31 -4.78
N MET A 2 -5.41 -0.66 -4.78
CA MET A 2 -5.54 0.80 -4.71
C MET A 2 -6.35 1.19 -3.49
N LEU A 3 -5.81 2.08 -2.65
CA LEU A 3 -6.47 2.62 -1.47
C LEU A 3 -6.61 4.14 -1.59
N GLN A 4 -7.70 4.72 -1.08
CA GLN A 4 -7.77 6.17 -0.92
C GLN A 4 -6.72 6.60 0.12
N ASP A 5 -5.94 7.64 -0.19
CA ASP A 5 -4.91 8.14 0.71
C ASP A 5 -5.57 8.80 1.92
N CYS A 6 -5.40 8.15 3.07
CA CYS A 6 -5.84 8.60 4.38
C CYS A 6 -4.94 7.99 5.46
N PRO A 7 -4.95 8.52 6.70
CA PRO A 7 -4.09 8.00 7.77
C PRO A 7 -4.27 6.50 8.04
N LYS A 8 -5.49 5.98 7.89
CA LYS A 8 -5.78 4.55 8.04
C LYS A 8 -5.08 3.72 6.96
N ALA A 9 -5.20 4.12 5.69
CA ALA A 9 -4.56 3.42 4.57
C ALA A 9 -3.03 3.47 4.66
N ARG A 10 -2.46 4.62 5.06
CA ARG A 10 -1.01 4.72 5.29
C ARG A 10 -0.54 3.79 6.40
N ARG A 11 -1.31 3.68 7.49
CA ARG A 11 -0.99 2.76 8.59
C ARG A 11 -1.09 1.29 8.18
N GLU A 12 -2.09 0.93 7.39
CA GLU A 12 -2.22 -0.42 6.82
C GLU A 12 -0.99 -0.78 5.97
N VAL A 13 -0.62 0.09 5.04
CA VAL A 13 0.55 -0.11 4.16
C VAL A 13 1.85 -0.18 4.95
N GLU A 14 2.05 0.68 5.96
CA GLU A 14 3.23 0.66 6.82
C GLU A 14 3.39 -0.69 7.54
N LEU A 15 2.29 -1.21 8.12
CA LEU A 15 2.29 -2.47 8.84
C LEU A 15 2.54 -3.65 7.90
N HIS A 16 1.89 -3.67 6.73
CA HIS A 16 2.07 -4.74 5.74
C HIS A 16 3.49 -4.70 5.13
N TRP A 17 4.06 -3.52 4.88
CA TRP A 17 5.44 -3.38 4.41
C TRP A 17 6.43 -4.01 5.41
N ARG A 18 6.26 -3.76 6.71
CA ARG A 18 7.09 -4.40 7.76
C ARG A 18 6.90 -5.92 7.80
N ALA A 19 5.68 -6.39 7.61
CA ALA A 19 5.35 -7.81 7.63
C ALA A 19 5.78 -8.57 6.36
N SER A 20 6.12 -7.86 5.28
CA SER A 20 6.47 -8.42 3.96
C SER A 20 7.73 -9.30 3.94
N GLN A 21 8.48 -9.37 5.05
CA GLN A 21 9.62 -10.29 5.22
C GLN A 21 9.17 -11.72 5.57
N CYS A 22 7.93 -11.92 6.01
CA CYS A 22 7.40 -13.25 6.31
C CYS A 22 7.08 -14.02 5.03
N ALA A 23 7.56 -15.25 4.90
CA ALA A 23 7.33 -16.10 3.72
C ALA A 23 5.86 -16.47 3.47
N HIS A 24 4.98 -16.24 4.45
CA HIS A 24 3.55 -16.54 4.36
C HIS A 24 2.67 -15.27 4.26
N ILE A 25 3.29 -14.11 4.05
CA ILE A 25 2.60 -12.83 3.84
C ILE A 25 2.96 -12.34 2.45
N VAL A 26 1.95 -11.92 1.66
CA VAL A 26 2.19 -11.37 0.33
C VAL A 26 3.12 -10.17 0.42
N ARG A 27 4.18 -10.14 -0.39
CA ARG A 27 5.18 -9.07 -0.35
C ARG A 27 4.64 -7.82 -1.04
N ILE A 28 4.77 -6.67 -0.41
CA ILE A 28 4.66 -5.39 -1.11
C ILE A 28 5.99 -5.13 -1.83
N MET A 29 5.93 -4.94 -3.15
CA MET A 29 7.10 -4.63 -3.98
C MET A 29 7.35 -3.13 -4.02
N ASP A 30 6.31 -2.34 -4.28
CA ASP A 30 6.38 -0.89 -4.40
C ASP A 30 5.08 -0.23 -3.92
N VAL A 31 5.17 1.02 -3.48
CA VAL A 31 4.03 1.86 -3.11
C VAL A 31 4.17 3.22 -3.77
N TYR A 32 3.15 3.64 -4.51
CA TYR A 32 3.11 4.93 -5.17
C TYR A 32 1.98 5.79 -4.63
N GLU A 33 2.27 7.05 -4.34
CA GLU A 33 1.25 8.08 -4.16
C GLU A 33 0.83 8.59 -5.54
N ASN A 34 -0.47 8.54 -5.83
CA ASN A 34 -1.02 8.92 -7.13
C ASN A 34 -2.30 9.74 -7.00
N LEU A 35 -2.69 10.38 -8.11
CA LEU A 35 -3.99 11.02 -8.28
C LEU A 35 -4.84 10.18 -9.23
N TYR A 36 -5.93 9.62 -8.72
CA TYR A 36 -6.91 8.90 -9.53
C TYR A 36 -8.25 9.62 -9.46
N GLN A 37 -8.75 10.07 -10.61
CA GLN A 37 -10.01 10.84 -10.72
C GLN A 37 -10.05 12.05 -9.76
N GLY A 38 -8.91 12.74 -9.61
CA GLY A 38 -8.77 13.91 -8.73
C GLY A 38 -8.70 13.61 -7.23
N ARG A 39 -8.69 12.32 -6.83
CA ARG A 39 -8.52 11.90 -5.43
C ARG A 39 -7.12 11.33 -5.22
N LYS A 40 -6.50 11.68 -4.09
CA LYS A 40 -5.22 11.08 -3.67
C LYS A 40 -5.44 9.61 -3.31
N CYS A 41 -4.55 8.74 -3.79
CA CYS A 41 -4.61 7.32 -3.57
C CYS A 41 -3.21 6.71 -3.46
N LEU A 42 -3.12 5.59 -2.74
CA LEU A 42 -1.94 4.75 -2.65
C LEU A 42 -2.13 3.57 -3.60
N LEU A 43 -1.24 3.44 -4.58
CA LEU A 43 -1.15 2.29 -5.46
C LEU A 43 -0.08 1.34 -4.93
N ILE A 44 -0.51 0.17 -4.48
CA ILE A 44 0.34 -0.84 -3.83
C ILE A 44 0.56 -1.98 -4.84
N VAL A 45 1.81 -2.19 -5.24
CA VAL A 45 2.23 -3.30 -6.09
C VAL A 45 2.65 -4.45 -5.18
N MET A 46 2.09 -5.64 -5.42
CA MET A 46 2.32 -6.84 -4.61
C MET A 46 2.79 -8.00 -5.50
N GLU A 47 3.46 -8.99 -4.90
CA GLU A 47 3.77 -10.31 -5.48
C GLU A 47 2.53 -11.04 -6.01
#